data_AF-A0A0G1TFQ3-F1
#
_entry.id   AF-A0A0G1TFQ3-F1
#
_cell.length_a   1.000
_cell.length_b   1.000
_cell.length_c   1.000
_cell.angle_alpha   90.00
_cell.angle_beta   90.00
_cell.angle_gamma   90.00
#
_symmetry.space_group_name_H-M   'P 1'
#
loop_
_entity.id
_entity.type
_entity.pdbx_description
1 polymer ?
#
loop_
_entity_poly.entity_id
_entity_poly.type
_entity_poly.pdbx_seq_one_letter_code
_entity_poly.pdbx_strand_id
1 'polypeptide(L)'
;MIKDNSALNIVLSRLQNVKHAKEIIQAQLTDASDRCNWYTCADCAIYENRQGEIYLHLVTGKDNLIFNNLVTALEQLALSHNYFPKQYEAEKAISQSQTLTIKYRDLDLKIWDEDNPTLCYFEVCPSSHAKLNKSQQQLVEYAYGSGEELHRILIKFKKMGIHPRVYLLTPDYIRKTIKKNGFIVRSVRLFDWACGAHYWCVTGSGLDGNGPGWYIKGERKASVHPSTSGRFTNMLREITANPKHAASCITPTYYLGLKRTLTLYEKNRGL
;
A
#
# COMPACT_ATOMS: atom_id res chain seq x y z
N MET A 1 -13.59 13.57 22.90
CA MET A 1 -12.43 12.88 23.52
C MET A 1 -12.67 11.38 23.45
N ILE A 2 -11.69 10.61 23.00
CA ILE A 2 -11.73 9.13 23.04
C ILE A 2 -11.42 8.69 24.48
N LYS A 3 -12.14 7.68 25.00
CA LYS A 3 -12.06 7.26 26.42
C LYS A 3 -11.47 5.86 26.65
N ASP A 4 -11.20 5.08 25.61
CA ASP A 4 -10.46 3.81 25.71
C ASP A 4 -9.47 3.71 24.55
N ASN A 5 -8.18 3.63 24.87
CA ASN A 5 -7.09 3.48 23.91
C ASN A 5 -6.62 2.02 23.75
N SER A 6 -7.12 1.08 24.56
CA SER A 6 -6.63 -0.30 24.61
C SER A 6 -6.81 -1.03 23.26
N ALA A 7 -7.97 -0.85 22.62
CA ALA A 7 -8.28 -1.40 21.30
C ALA A 7 -7.32 -0.88 20.22
N LEU A 8 -7.11 0.43 20.19
CA LEU A 8 -6.22 1.10 19.23
C LEU A 8 -4.77 0.65 19.44
N ASN A 9 -4.32 0.53 20.69
CA ASN A 9 -2.98 0.02 21.01
C ASN A 9 -2.77 -1.42 20.53
N ILE A 10 -3.81 -2.27 20.57
CA ILE A 10 -3.75 -3.64 20.01
C ILE A 10 -3.67 -3.61 18.48
N VAL A 11 -4.40 -2.71 17.80
CA VAL A 11 -4.28 -2.54 16.34
C VAL A 11 -2.88 -2.04 15.97
N LEU A 12 -2.35 -1.04 16.67
CA LEU A 12 -1.02 -0.48 16.43
C LEU A 12 0.11 -1.51 16.66
N SER A 13 0.06 -2.30 17.75
CA SER A 13 1.06 -3.35 17.98
C SER A 13 0.98 -4.50 16.96
N ARG A 14 -0.18 -4.72 16.34
CA ARG A 14 -0.35 -5.67 15.24
C ARG A 14 0.14 -5.11 13.90
N LEU A 15 0.02 -3.80 13.66
CA LEU A 15 0.60 -3.14 12.49
C LEU A 15 2.14 -3.21 12.45
N GLN A 16 2.79 -3.29 13.62
CA GLN A 16 4.24 -3.56 13.75
C GLN A 16 4.65 -4.95 13.24
N ASN A 17 3.71 -5.88 13.06
CA ASN A 17 3.94 -7.25 12.57
C ASN A 17 3.54 -7.43 11.08
N VAL A 18 3.11 -6.36 10.40
CA VAL A 18 2.93 -6.37 8.94
C VAL A 18 4.31 -6.46 8.29
N LYS A 19 4.42 -7.22 7.21
CA LYS A 19 5.68 -7.49 6.51
C LYS A 19 5.96 -6.53 5.36
N HIS A 20 7.25 -6.34 5.08
CA HIS A 20 7.75 -5.69 3.86
C HIS A 20 7.41 -6.54 2.63
N ALA A 21 7.21 -5.95 1.46
CA ALA A 21 6.88 -6.72 0.25
C ALA A 21 7.91 -7.81 -0.09
N LYS A 22 9.20 -7.54 0.11
CA LYS A 22 10.27 -8.53 -0.09
C LYS A 22 10.13 -9.76 0.82
N GLU A 23 9.75 -9.57 2.08
CA GLU A 23 9.57 -10.67 3.05
C GLU A 23 8.34 -11.53 2.73
N ILE A 24 7.31 -10.90 2.12
CA ILE A 24 6.13 -11.59 1.62
C ILE A 24 6.51 -12.42 0.39
N ILE A 25 7.22 -11.84 -0.58
CA ILE A 25 7.72 -12.55 -1.76
C ILE A 25 8.63 -13.73 -1.37
N GLN A 26 9.51 -13.54 -0.38
CA GLN A 26 10.37 -14.60 0.15
C GLN A 26 9.57 -15.73 0.81
N ALA A 27 8.51 -15.42 1.57
CA ALA A 27 7.59 -16.44 2.07
C ALA A 27 6.83 -17.16 0.94
N GLN A 28 6.45 -16.44 -0.12
CA GLN A 28 5.83 -17.00 -1.32
C GLN A 28 6.80 -17.84 -2.17
N LEU A 29 8.12 -17.72 -2.02
CA LEU A 29 9.07 -18.68 -2.62
C LEU A 29 8.95 -20.05 -1.96
N THR A 30 8.79 -20.11 -0.63
CA THR A 30 8.75 -21.37 0.12
C THR A 30 7.36 -21.99 0.12
N ASP A 31 6.30 -21.21 0.41
CA ASP A 31 4.92 -21.68 0.41
C ASP A 31 4.22 -21.35 -0.93
N ALA A 32 3.67 -22.39 -1.58
CA ALA A 32 2.91 -22.25 -2.81
C ALA A 32 1.48 -21.72 -2.61
N SER A 33 0.87 -21.95 -1.45
CA SER A 33 -0.48 -21.49 -1.09
C SER A 33 -0.53 -19.98 -0.83
N ASP A 34 0.58 -19.41 -0.37
CA ASP A 34 0.73 -17.99 -0.07
C ASP A 34 0.68 -17.12 -1.34
N ARG A 35 1.09 -17.68 -2.49
CA ARG A 35 1.17 -17.01 -3.81
C ARG A 35 -0.14 -16.46 -4.36
N CYS A 36 -1.29 -16.95 -3.89
CA CYS A 36 -2.63 -16.67 -4.44
C CYS A 36 -3.38 -15.57 -3.66
N ASN A 37 -2.67 -14.63 -3.02
CA ASN A 37 -3.26 -13.64 -2.12
C ASN A 37 -2.69 -12.23 -2.38
N TRP A 38 -3.48 -11.20 -2.07
CA TRP A 38 -3.04 -9.81 -2.09
C TRP A 38 -2.67 -9.36 -0.68
N TYR A 39 -1.71 -8.44 -0.58
CA TYR A 39 -1.18 -7.95 0.68
C TYR A 39 -1.15 -6.42 0.67
N THR A 40 -1.55 -5.83 1.78
CA THR A 40 -1.11 -4.46 2.12
C THR A 40 0.18 -4.59 2.91
N CYS A 41 1.24 -3.94 2.44
CA CYS A 41 2.59 -4.11 2.96
C CYS A 41 2.87 -3.15 4.13
N ALA A 42 3.96 -3.39 4.87
CA ALA A 42 4.46 -2.47 5.88
C ALA A 42 5.00 -1.16 5.28
N ASP A 43 5.22 -1.17 3.97
CA ASP A 43 5.79 -0.07 3.20
C ASP A 43 4.71 0.99 2.88
N CYS A 44 5.09 2.27 2.90
CA CYS A 44 4.27 3.34 2.35
C CYS A 44 5.12 4.28 1.49
N ALA A 45 4.52 4.74 0.40
CA ALA A 45 5.13 5.67 -0.54
C ALA A 45 4.73 7.10 -0.17
N ILE A 46 5.71 7.92 0.20
CA ILE A 46 5.57 9.36 0.35
C ILE A 46 6.01 10.00 -0.97
N TYR A 47 5.16 10.81 -1.59
CA TYR A 47 5.51 11.63 -2.74
C TYR A 47 5.66 13.08 -2.25
N GLU A 48 6.85 13.65 -2.42
CA GLU A 48 7.16 15.04 -2.09
C GLU A 48 7.21 15.90 -3.36
N ASN A 49 6.60 17.08 -3.35
CA ASN A 49 6.77 18.10 -4.39
C ASN A 49 7.84 19.12 -3.96
N ARG A 50 9.11 18.70 -3.93
CA ARG A 50 10.24 19.51 -3.45
C ARG A 50 10.54 20.63 -4.43
N GLN A 51 10.09 21.83 -4.09
CA GLN A 51 10.25 23.04 -4.90
C GLN A 51 9.73 22.99 -6.36
N GLY A 52 9.02 21.92 -6.78
CA GLY A 52 8.59 21.67 -8.17
C GLY A 52 9.19 20.40 -8.79
N GLU A 53 10.27 19.86 -8.21
CA GLU A 53 10.79 18.53 -8.53
C GLU A 53 10.12 17.48 -7.64
N ILE A 54 9.71 16.35 -8.23
CA ILE A 54 9.00 15.29 -7.49
C ILE A 54 10.01 14.25 -7.00
N TYR A 55 9.85 13.85 -5.75
CA TYR A 55 10.61 12.77 -5.13
C TYR A 55 9.66 11.67 -4.65
N LEU A 56 10.08 10.41 -4.78
CA LEU A 56 9.44 9.25 -4.19
C LEU A 56 10.31 8.77 -3.02
N HIS A 57 9.71 8.61 -1.85
CA HIS A 57 10.33 8.05 -0.67
C HIS A 57 9.58 6.80 -0.24
N LEU A 58 10.24 5.66 -0.19
CA LEU A 58 9.68 4.44 0.39
C LEU A 58 10.17 4.30 1.84
N VAL A 59 9.24 4.54 2.77
CA VAL A 59 9.42 4.36 4.21
C VAL A 59 8.61 3.14 4.66
N THR A 60 8.95 2.53 5.80
CA THR A 60 8.33 1.25 6.15
C THR A 60 8.31 0.93 7.65
N GLY A 61 7.47 -0.03 8.03
CA GLY A 61 7.33 -0.52 9.40
C GLY A 61 6.97 0.60 10.38
N LYS A 62 7.86 0.85 11.36
CA LYS A 62 7.71 1.91 12.38
C LYS A 62 7.61 3.33 11.80
N ASP A 63 8.04 3.55 10.56
CA ASP A 63 8.06 4.87 9.90
C ASP A 63 6.91 5.03 8.89
N ASN A 64 6.04 4.02 8.75
CA ASN A 64 4.85 4.07 7.91
C ASN A 64 3.84 5.10 8.45
N LEU A 65 3.70 6.22 7.75
CA LEU A 65 2.88 7.35 8.19
C LEU A 65 1.37 7.03 8.22
N ILE A 66 0.90 6.10 7.40
CA ILE A 66 -0.49 5.64 7.44
C ILE A 66 -0.74 4.81 8.71
N PHE A 67 0.21 3.97 9.12
CA PHE A 67 0.05 3.17 10.35
C PHE A 67 0.19 4.05 11.61
N ASN A 68 1.15 4.97 11.62
CA ASN A 68 1.40 5.88 12.75
C ASN A 68 0.26 6.88 12.99
N ASN A 69 -0.45 7.31 11.93
CA ASN A 69 -1.57 8.25 12.01
C ASN A 69 -2.92 7.60 11.62
N LEU A 70 -3.09 6.31 11.89
CA LEU A 70 -4.16 5.46 11.32
C LEU A 70 -5.54 6.11 11.22
N VAL A 71 -6.07 6.68 12.30
CA VAL A 71 -7.41 7.28 12.29
C VAL A 71 -7.51 8.42 11.27
N THR A 72 -6.62 9.42 11.37
CA THR A 72 -6.60 10.58 10.47
C THR A 72 -6.23 10.20 9.03
N ALA A 73 -5.37 9.20 8.83
CA ALA A 73 -5.08 8.68 7.51
C ALA A 73 -6.33 8.06 6.86
N LEU A 74 -7.07 7.20 7.59
CA LEU A 74 -8.30 6.58 7.10
C LEU A 74 -9.40 7.60 6.80
N GLU A 75 -9.57 8.62 7.65
CA GLU A 75 -10.53 9.71 7.45
C GLU A 75 -10.25 10.46 6.13
N GLN A 76 -9.00 10.92 5.93
CA GLN A 76 -8.63 11.64 4.71
C GLN A 76 -8.72 10.75 3.45
N LEU A 77 -8.29 9.48 3.54
CA LEU A 77 -8.31 8.52 2.44
C LEU A 77 -9.74 8.22 1.95
N ALA A 78 -10.72 8.21 2.85
CA ALA A 78 -12.11 7.96 2.47
C ALA A 78 -12.81 9.17 1.84
N LEU A 79 -12.43 10.39 2.25
CA LEU A 79 -12.98 11.64 1.74
C LEU A 79 -12.31 12.11 0.44
N SER A 80 -11.03 11.81 0.25
CA SER A 80 -10.20 12.42 -0.81
C SER A 80 -9.33 11.43 -1.62
N HIS A 81 -9.38 10.13 -1.30
CA HIS A 81 -8.47 9.09 -1.82
C HIS A 81 -6.97 9.36 -1.56
N ASN A 82 -6.66 10.35 -0.71
CA ASN A 82 -5.32 10.81 -0.35
C ASN A 82 -5.15 10.83 1.17
N TYR A 83 -3.90 10.68 1.63
CA TYR A 83 -3.50 11.08 2.98
C TYR A 83 -2.39 12.12 2.86
N PHE A 84 -2.61 13.27 3.49
CA PHE A 84 -1.70 14.38 3.63
C PHE A 84 -1.16 14.39 5.07
N PRO A 85 0.08 13.92 5.30
CA PRO A 85 0.69 13.91 6.63
C PRO A 85 1.06 15.34 7.09
N LYS A 86 1.33 15.52 8.38
CA LYS A 86 1.92 16.79 8.84
C LYS A 86 3.37 16.86 8.34
N GLN A 87 3.83 18.05 7.96
CA GLN A 87 5.15 18.26 7.37
C GLN A 87 6.30 17.64 8.19
N TYR A 88 6.34 17.89 9.50
CA TYR A 88 7.39 17.33 10.39
C TYR A 88 7.35 15.79 10.49
N GLU A 89 6.20 15.16 10.22
CA GLU A 89 6.05 13.68 10.24
C GLU A 89 6.63 13.08 8.95
N ALA A 90 6.34 13.72 7.81
CA ALA A 90 6.95 13.37 6.53
C ALA A 90 8.47 13.57 6.56
N GLU A 91 8.95 14.73 6.98
CA GLU A 91 10.38 15.05 7.07
C GLU A 91 11.12 14.09 8.02
N LYS A 92 10.51 13.73 9.16
CA LYS A 92 11.07 12.73 10.09
C LYS A 92 11.18 11.34 9.46
N ALA A 93 10.17 10.87 8.74
CA ALA A 93 10.22 9.56 8.07
C ALA A 93 11.18 9.55 6.87
N ILE A 94 11.26 10.67 6.12
CA ILE A 94 12.16 10.84 4.98
C ILE A 94 13.63 10.87 5.41
N SER A 95 13.93 11.45 6.58
CA SER A 95 15.29 11.56 7.12
C SER A 95 15.86 10.27 7.75
N GLN A 96 15.09 9.17 7.78
CA GLN A 96 15.60 7.89 8.28
C GLN A 96 16.56 7.21 7.29
N SER A 97 17.62 6.55 7.79
CA SER A 97 18.66 5.92 6.94
C SER A 97 18.15 4.72 6.12
N GLN A 98 17.09 4.06 6.57
CA GLN A 98 16.39 2.99 5.84
C GLN A 98 15.46 3.48 4.71
N THR A 99 15.28 4.79 4.53
CA THR A 99 14.35 5.35 3.55
C THR A 99 14.97 5.42 2.15
N LEU A 100 14.44 4.63 1.22
CA LEU A 100 14.82 4.75 -0.19
C LEU A 100 14.20 6.02 -0.77
N THR A 101 15.04 6.99 -1.11
CA THR A 101 14.66 8.24 -1.79
C THR A 101 15.10 8.20 -3.25
N ILE A 102 14.17 8.43 -4.18
CA ILE A 102 14.40 8.46 -5.63
C ILE A 102 13.86 9.76 -6.22
N LYS A 103 14.64 10.42 -7.09
CA LYS A 103 14.17 11.49 -7.97
C LYS A 103 13.18 10.89 -8.96
N TYR A 104 11.94 11.35 -8.93
CA TYR A 104 10.84 10.68 -9.64
C TYR A 104 11.08 10.57 -11.16
N ARG A 105 11.62 11.63 -11.76
CA ARG A 105 11.89 11.71 -13.21
C ARG A 105 12.89 10.64 -13.70
N ASP A 106 13.73 10.12 -12.80
CA ASP A 106 14.81 9.17 -13.13
C ASP A 106 14.24 7.73 -13.27
N LEU A 107 12.94 7.50 -13.05
CA LEU A 107 12.29 6.18 -13.06
C LEU A 107 11.78 5.69 -14.43
N ASP A 108 11.85 6.50 -15.49
CA ASP A 108 11.45 6.17 -16.87
C ASP A 108 10.11 5.38 -16.97
N LEU A 109 9.00 6.10 -16.86
CA LEU A 109 7.67 5.56 -16.56
C LEU A 109 6.70 5.71 -17.73
N LYS A 110 5.94 4.64 -18.00
CA LYS A 110 4.85 4.61 -18.96
C LYS A 110 3.54 4.96 -18.27
N ILE A 111 2.70 5.78 -18.89
CA ILE A 111 1.31 5.99 -18.45
C ILE A 111 0.56 4.65 -18.53
N TRP A 112 -0.30 4.36 -17.55
CA TRP A 112 -1.10 3.14 -17.51
C TRP A 112 -2.34 3.21 -18.41
N ASP A 113 -2.98 4.37 -18.38
CA ASP A 113 -4.28 4.69 -18.97
C ASP A 113 -4.20 6.16 -19.42
N GLU A 114 -4.30 6.40 -20.72
CA GLU A 114 -4.13 7.75 -21.30
C GLU A 114 -5.40 8.60 -21.18
N ASP A 115 -6.58 7.98 -21.08
CA ASP A 115 -7.85 8.65 -20.80
C ASP A 115 -7.94 9.07 -19.32
N ASN A 116 -7.33 8.30 -18.42
CA ASN A 116 -7.26 8.59 -16.99
C ASN A 116 -5.81 8.49 -16.43
N PRO A 117 -4.91 9.45 -16.78
CA PRO A 117 -3.49 9.41 -16.47
C PRO A 117 -3.18 9.78 -15.00
N THR A 118 -3.76 9.02 -14.08
CA THR A 118 -3.50 9.06 -12.63
C THR A 118 -2.43 8.06 -12.22
N LEU A 119 -2.26 6.98 -12.99
CA LEU A 119 -1.31 5.89 -12.75
C LEU A 119 -0.28 5.78 -13.88
N CYS A 120 0.94 5.42 -13.52
CA CYS A 120 2.02 5.06 -14.43
C CYS A 120 2.87 3.94 -13.83
N TYR A 121 3.70 3.31 -14.65
CA TYR A 121 4.44 2.11 -14.27
C TYR A 121 5.73 1.91 -15.07
N PHE A 122 6.60 1.04 -14.57
CA PHE A 122 7.57 0.32 -15.40
C PHE A 122 7.41 -1.20 -15.19
N GLU A 123 7.93 -1.99 -16.13
CA GLU A 123 7.84 -3.45 -16.11
C GLU A 123 9.19 -4.11 -15.82
N VAL A 124 9.19 -5.01 -14.85
CA VAL A 124 10.33 -5.82 -14.41
C VAL A 124 10.39 -7.10 -15.23
N CYS A 125 10.80 -7.02 -16.51
CA CYS A 125 10.99 -8.21 -17.34
C CYS A 125 12.09 -9.10 -16.73
N PRO A 126 11.80 -10.31 -16.20
CA PRO A 126 12.80 -11.08 -15.44
C PRO A 126 13.98 -11.54 -16.30
N SER A 127 13.72 -11.79 -17.59
CA SER A 127 14.73 -12.14 -18.59
C SER A 127 15.67 -11.00 -18.98
N SER A 128 15.39 -9.75 -18.60
CA SER A 128 16.21 -8.59 -18.94
C SER A 128 16.25 -7.50 -17.87
N HIS A 129 16.12 -7.86 -16.58
CA HIS A 129 16.09 -6.89 -15.47
C HIS A 129 17.33 -5.99 -15.42
N ALA A 130 18.49 -6.47 -15.88
CA ALA A 130 19.72 -5.69 -16.01
C ALA A 130 19.63 -4.51 -17.01
N LYS A 131 18.55 -4.41 -17.81
CA LYS A 131 18.24 -3.24 -18.65
C LYS A 131 17.50 -2.13 -17.91
N LEU A 132 16.99 -2.39 -16.70
CA LEU A 132 16.39 -1.36 -15.86
C LEU A 132 17.46 -0.32 -15.51
N ASN A 133 17.09 0.96 -15.44
CA ASN A 133 17.99 2.02 -15.00
C ASN A 133 18.28 1.92 -13.49
N LYS A 134 19.29 2.65 -12.98
CA LYS A 134 19.72 2.56 -11.58
C LYS A 134 18.58 2.80 -10.56
N SER A 135 17.71 3.77 -10.81
CA SER A 135 16.60 4.09 -9.89
C SER A 135 15.47 3.05 -9.97
N GLN A 136 15.19 2.51 -11.15
CA GLN A 136 14.30 1.35 -11.31
C GLN A 136 14.85 0.11 -10.60
N GLN A 137 16.16 -0.17 -10.72
CA GLN A 137 16.84 -1.28 -10.03
C GLN A 137 16.70 -1.14 -8.51
N GLN A 138 17.02 0.03 -7.94
CA GLN A 138 16.86 0.29 -6.50
C GLN A 138 15.43 0.08 -6.00
N LEU A 139 14.43 0.48 -6.79
CA LEU A 139 13.01 0.31 -6.45
C LEU A 139 12.58 -1.18 -6.50
N VAL A 140 13.11 -1.94 -7.46
CA VAL A 140 12.92 -3.40 -7.56
C VAL A 140 13.60 -4.13 -6.40
N GLU A 141 14.83 -3.75 -6.05
CA GLU A 141 15.56 -4.34 -4.92
C GLU A 141 14.86 -4.08 -3.57
N TYR A 142 14.23 -2.91 -3.42
CA TYR A 142 13.39 -2.60 -2.25
C TYR A 142 12.13 -3.47 -2.21
N ALA A 143 11.41 -3.55 -3.33
CA ALA A 143 10.13 -4.25 -3.43
C ALA A 143 10.24 -5.78 -3.34
N TYR A 144 11.32 -6.37 -3.87
CA TYR A 144 11.47 -7.81 -4.05
C TYR A 144 12.68 -8.42 -3.30
N GLY A 145 13.56 -7.61 -2.69
CA GLY A 145 14.83 -8.10 -2.12
C GLY A 145 15.98 -7.95 -3.13
N SER A 146 17.22 -8.22 -2.71
CA SER A 146 18.43 -7.87 -3.50
C SER A 146 19.38 -9.04 -3.75
N GLY A 147 20.30 -8.86 -4.71
CA GLY A 147 21.33 -9.86 -5.04
C GLY A 147 20.76 -11.25 -5.36
N GLU A 148 21.24 -12.27 -4.65
CA GLU A 148 20.83 -13.67 -4.83
C GLU A 148 19.35 -13.92 -4.46
N GLU A 149 18.77 -13.13 -3.55
CA GLU A 149 17.32 -13.21 -3.24
C GLU A 149 16.51 -12.83 -4.49
N LEU A 150 16.83 -11.67 -5.07
CA LEU A 150 16.22 -11.16 -6.29
C LEU A 150 16.42 -12.12 -7.46
N HIS A 151 17.63 -12.68 -7.60
CA HIS A 151 17.97 -13.63 -8.65
C HIS A 151 17.04 -14.86 -8.64
N ARG A 152 16.81 -15.45 -7.45
CA ARG A 152 15.88 -16.59 -7.26
C ARG A 152 14.45 -16.22 -7.62
N ILE A 153 13.99 -15.03 -7.23
CA ILE A 153 12.65 -14.51 -7.52
C ILE A 153 12.46 -14.33 -9.02
N LEU A 154 13.40 -13.69 -9.70
CA LEU A 154 13.33 -13.45 -11.15
C LEU A 154 13.44 -14.77 -11.95
N ILE A 155 14.22 -15.75 -11.51
CA ILE A 155 14.19 -17.11 -12.08
C ILE A 155 12.81 -17.74 -11.92
N LYS A 156 12.18 -17.61 -10.73
CA LYS A 156 10.88 -18.20 -10.47
C LYS A 156 9.76 -17.52 -11.28
N PHE A 157 9.77 -16.20 -11.38
CA PHE A 157 8.87 -15.43 -12.24
C PHE A 157 9.04 -15.78 -13.72
N LYS A 158 10.29 -15.85 -14.22
CA LYS A 158 10.58 -16.30 -15.60
C LYS A 158 10.01 -17.68 -15.90
N LYS A 159 10.16 -18.63 -14.97
CA LYS A 159 9.60 -20.00 -15.09
C LYS A 159 8.06 -20.06 -15.04
N MET A 160 7.39 -18.97 -14.65
CA MET A 160 5.93 -18.87 -14.53
C MET A 160 5.31 -17.84 -15.50
N GLY A 161 6.10 -17.25 -16.41
CA GLY A 161 5.62 -16.21 -17.33
C GLY A 161 5.22 -14.89 -16.63
N ILE A 162 5.65 -14.68 -15.38
CA ILE A 162 5.29 -13.51 -14.58
C ILE A 162 6.18 -12.33 -14.96
N HIS A 163 5.56 -11.21 -15.30
CA HIS A 163 6.20 -9.93 -15.60
C HIS A 163 5.69 -8.88 -14.60
N PRO A 164 6.35 -8.69 -13.45
CA PRO A 164 5.88 -7.72 -12.46
C PRO A 164 5.96 -6.29 -12.96
N ARG A 165 5.04 -5.45 -12.48
CA ARG A 165 5.02 -4.02 -12.75
C ARG A 165 5.02 -3.26 -11.44
N VAL A 166 5.76 -2.15 -11.41
CA VAL A 166 5.76 -1.22 -10.28
C VAL A 166 4.90 -0.02 -10.64
N TYR A 167 3.79 0.18 -9.93
CA TYR A 167 2.81 1.24 -10.19
C TYR A 167 3.02 2.42 -9.24
N LEU A 168 3.02 3.63 -9.82
CA LEU A 168 3.27 4.92 -9.17
C LEU A 168 2.20 5.95 -9.60
N LEU A 169 1.96 6.97 -8.75
CA LEU A 169 1.07 8.09 -9.10
C LEU A 169 1.75 8.97 -10.13
N THR A 170 1.07 9.43 -11.18
CA THR A 170 1.70 10.26 -12.23
C THR A 170 2.21 11.61 -11.71
N PRO A 171 3.26 12.19 -12.33
CA PRO A 171 3.74 13.53 -11.99
C PRO A 171 2.66 14.60 -11.94
N ASP A 172 1.71 14.55 -12.87
CA ASP A 172 0.67 15.57 -12.99
C ASP A 172 -0.48 15.35 -12.02
N TYR A 173 -0.80 14.11 -11.66
CA TYR A 173 -1.68 13.85 -10.52
C TYR A 173 -1.06 14.41 -9.23
N ILE A 174 0.23 14.16 -9.00
CA ILE A 174 0.96 14.67 -7.82
C ILE A 174 0.95 16.20 -7.81
N ARG A 175 1.33 16.87 -8.91
CA ARG A 175 1.34 18.35 -9.02
C ARG A 175 -0.05 18.98 -8.83
N LYS A 176 -1.11 18.36 -9.35
CA LYS A 176 -2.49 18.81 -9.16
C LYS A 176 -2.98 18.62 -7.72
N THR A 177 -2.44 17.62 -7.01
CA THR A 177 -2.88 17.23 -5.66
C THR A 177 -2.10 17.94 -4.54
N ILE A 178 -0.79 18.19 -4.72
CA ILE A 178 0.06 18.82 -3.70
C ILE A 178 0.77 20.08 -4.18
N LYS A 179 0.62 21.14 -3.38
CA LYS A 179 1.36 22.40 -3.49
C LYS A 179 2.87 22.19 -3.36
N LYS A 180 3.64 23.20 -3.76
CA LYS A 180 5.10 23.27 -3.55
C LYS A 180 5.45 22.99 -2.09
N ASN A 181 6.38 22.07 -1.85
CA ASN A 181 6.81 21.54 -0.54
C ASN A 181 5.71 20.77 0.23
N GLY A 182 4.65 20.31 -0.44
CA GLY A 182 3.65 19.41 0.12
C GLY A 182 4.01 17.92 -0.03
N PHE A 183 3.24 17.07 0.64
CA PHE A 183 3.38 15.61 0.64
C PHE A 183 2.02 14.93 0.45
N ILE A 184 1.98 13.82 -0.32
CA ILE A 184 0.92 12.82 -0.21
C ILE A 184 1.52 11.46 0.07
N VAL A 185 0.81 10.66 0.87
CA VAL A 185 1.20 9.30 1.20
C VAL A 185 0.23 8.31 0.54
N ARG A 186 0.75 7.14 0.20
CA ARG A 186 0.01 5.98 -0.28
C ARG A 186 0.51 4.73 0.43
N SER A 187 -0.41 3.82 0.74
CA SER A 187 0.02 2.48 1.17
C SER A 187 0.58 1.73 -0.03
N VAL A 188 1.48 0.79 0.25
CA VAL A 188 1.97 -0.16 -0.75
C VAL A 188 1.10 -1.41 -0.72
N ARG A 189 0.86 -1.97 -1.91
CA ARG A 189 0.36 -3.34 -2.06
C ARG A 189 1.29 -4.22 -2.87
N LEU A 190 1.23 -5.50 -2.54
CA LEU A 190 1.75 -6.58 -3.36
C LEU A 190 0.58 -7.44 -3.83
N PHE A 191 0.47 -7.63 -5.13
CA PHE A 191 -0.57 -8.47 -5.75
C PHE A 191 -0.15 -9.96 -5.76
N ASP A 192 -1.13 -10.84 -5.98
CA ASP A 192 -0.85 -12.28 -6.12
C ASP A 192 -0.07 -12.59 -7.41
N TRP A 193 0.48 -13.80 -7.50
CA TRP A 193 1.34 -14.21 -8.62
C TRP A 193 0.58 -14.49 -9.92
N ALA A 194 -0.72 -14.85 -9.86
CA ALA A 194 -1.56 -14.95 -11.06
C ALA A 194 -1.93 -13.55 -11.60
N CYS A 195 -2.02 -12.56 -10.71
CA CYS A 195 -2.08 -11.13 -11.01
C CYS A 195 -0.67 -10.50 -11.20
N GLY A 196 0.34 -11.31 -11.52
CA GLY A 196 1.67 -10.86 -11.94
C GLY A 196 2.57 -10.30 -10.84
N ALA A 197 2.31 -10.56 -9.55
CA ALA A 197 3.15 -10.15 -8.40
C ALA A 197 3.51 -8.64 -8.38
N HIS A 198 2.58 -7.80 -8.83
CA HIS A 198 2.80 -6.36 -9.01
C HIS A 198 2.97 -5.59 -7.69
N TYR A 199 3.82 -4.57 -7.68
CA TYR A 199 4.09 -3.69 -6.53
C TYR A 199 3.41 -2.33 -6.74
N TRP A 200 2.50 -1.94 -5.85
CA TRP A 200 1.55 -0.83 -6.04
C TRP A 200 1.72 0.27 -4.99
N CYS A 201 2.57 1.26 -5.27
CA CYS A 201 2.81 2.45 -4.44
C CYS A 201 1.69 3.51 -4.53
N VAL A 202 0.53 3.14 -5.05
CA VAL A 202 -0.58 4.06 -5.41
C VAL A 202 -1.81 3.86 -4.54
N THR A 203 -1.75 2.95 -3.58
CA THR A 203 -2.93 2.45 -2.88
C THR A 203 -3.44 3.47 -1.86
N GLY A 204 -4.31 4.35 -2.35
CA GLY A 204 -5.27 5.12 -1.57
C GLY A 204 -6.66 4.50 -1.71
N SER A 205 -7.05 4.13 -2.94
CA SER A 205 -8.38 3.59 -3.23
C SER A 205 -8.59 2.11 -2.87
N GLY A 206 -7.51 1.33 -2.78
CA GLY A 206 -7.58 0.03 -2.11
C GLY A 206 -7.83 0.16 -0.61
N LEU A 207 -7.56 1.35 -0.03
CA LEU A 207 -7.86 1.68 1.36
C LEU A 207 -9.24 2.34 1.51
N ASP A 208 -9.71 3.04 0.46
CA ASP A 208 -11.10 3.45 0.36
C ASP A 208 -12.02 2.25 0.16
N GLY A 209 -11.63 1.22 -0.59
CA GLY A 209 -12.39 -0.03 -0.75
C GLY A 209 -13.45 -0.07 -1.87
N ASN A 210 -13.37 0.81 -2.88
CA ASN A 210 -14.12 0.65 -4.15
C ASN A 210 -13.48 -0.37 -5.09
N GLY A 211 -12.15 -0.52 -5.05
CA GLY A 211 -11.52 -1.79 -5.43
C GLY A 211 -11.76 -2.84 -4.32
N PRO A 212 -11.64 -4.15 -4.59
CA PRO A 212 -11.81 -5.17 -3.55
C PRO A 212 -10.82 -4.88 -2.40
N GLY A 213 -11.40 -4.55 -1.25
CA GLY A 213 -10.71 -3.77 -0.23
C GLY A 213 -9.65 -4.58 0.53
N TRP A 214 -8.65 -3.87 1.04
CA TRP A 214 -7.91 -4.23 2.27
C TRP A 214 -7.64 -5.72 2.54
N TYR A 215 -6.91 -6.44 1.68
CA TYR A 215 -6.44 -7.79 2.03
C TYR A 215 -5.19 -7.71 2.92
N ILE A 216 -5.26 -8.25 4.14
CA ILE A 216 -4.11 -8.87 4.83
C ILE A 216 -4.51 -10.34 5.07
N LYS A 217 -4.59 -11.06 3.95
CA LYS A 217 -5.06 -12.44 3.75
C LYS A 217 -6.51 -12.76 4.19
N GLY A 218 -6.93 -13.96 3.79
CA GLY A 218 -8.31 -14.40 3.60
C GLY A 218 -8.49 -14.79 2.13
N GLU A 219 -8.49 -16.09 1.85
CA GLU A 219 -8.33 -16.65 0.48
C GLU A 219 -9.29 -16.01 -0.54
N ARG A 220 -8.75 -15.51 -1.66
CA ARG A 220 -9.53 -15.41 -2.91
C ARG A 220 -9.21 -16.58 -3.83
N LYS A 221 -9.82 -17.74 -3.55
CA LYS A 221 -10.11 -18.71 -4.62
C LYS A 221 -10.88 -17.97 -5.72
N ALA A 222 -10.46 -18.13 -6.97
CA ALA A 222 -10.77 -17.20 -8.07
C ALA A 222 -12.25 -17.16 -8.52
N SER A 223 -13.15 -17.88 -7.83
CA SER A 223 -14.51 -18.21 -8.28
C SER A 223 -15.64 -17.39 -7.63
N VAL A 224 -15.38 -16.46 -6.71
CA VAL A 224 -16.44 -15.73 -5.99
C VAL A 224 -16.40 -14.21 -6.25
N HIS A 225 -17.52 -13.69 -6.77
CA HIS A 225 -17.85 -12.28 -6.89
C HIS A 225 -19.12 -11.97 -6.06
N PRO A 226 -18.98 -11.54 -4.79
CA PRO A 226 -20.12 -11.16 -3.96
C PRO A 226 -20.45 -9.66 -4.14
N SER A 227 -21.75 -9.31 -4.09
CA SER A 227 -22.24 -7.95 -4.38
C SER A 227 -21.71 -6.86 -3.43
N THR A 228 -21.66 -5.62 -3.93
CA THR A 228 -20.78 -4.55 -3.44
C THR A 228 -21.40 -3.59 -2.41
N SER A 229 -22.71 -3.63 -2.18
CA SER A 229 -23.47 -2.60 -1.45
C SER A 229 -23.54 -2.76 0.10
N GLY A 230 -22.46 -3.21 0.76
CA GLY A 230 -22.48 -3.68 2.17
C GLY A 230 -21.72 -2.91 3.29
N ARG A 231 -20.39 -2.63 3.20
CA ARG A 231 -19.42 -3.26 4.16
C ARG A 231 -18.66 -2.54 5.34
N PHE A 232 -18.33 -1.23 5.45
CA PHE A 232 -17.68 -0.73 6.72
C PHE A 232 -18.63 -0.91 7.94
N THR A 233 -19.96 -0.88 7.76
CA THR A 233 -20.98 -0.63 8.83
C THR A 233 -20.79 -1.51 10.07
N ASN A 234 -20.17 -2.67 9.90
CA ASN A 234 -19.85 -3.59 10.98
C ASN A 234 -18.46 -3.35 11.59
N MET A 235 -17.39 -3.07 10.84
CA MET A 235 -16.02 -3.12 11.40
C MET A 235 -15.66 -1.92 12.30
N LEU A 236 -16.03 -0.69 11.94
CA LEU A 236 -15.82 0.46 12.84
C LEU A 236 -16.73 0.36 14.08
N ARG A 237 -17.93 -0.22 13.89
CA ARG A 237 -18.88 -0.53 14.97
C ARG A 237 -18.31 -1.59 15.91
N GLU A 238 -17.68 -2.65 15.40
CA GLU A 238 -17.14 -3.72 16.25
C GLU A 238 -15.94 -3.25 17.09
N ILE A 239 -15.03 -2.47 16.49
CA ILE A 239 -13.87 -1.88 17.20
C ILE A 239 -14.33 -0.93 18.33
N THR A 240 -15.48 -0.27 18.18
CA THR A 240 -16.02 0.65 19.21
C THR A 240 -17.03 0.03 20.16
N ALA A 241 -17.69 -1.09 19.80
CA ALA A 241 -18.67 -1.78 20.64
C ALA A 241 -18.11 -2.98 21.40
N ASN A 242 -17.15 -3.72 20.84
CA ASN A 242 -16.56 -4.90 21.47
C ASN A 242 -15.05 -5.02 21.14
N PRO A 243 -14.21 -4.17 21.76
CA PRO A 243 -12.79 -4.09 21.42
C PRO A 243 -12.01 -5.39 21.68
N LYS A 244 -12.47 -6.24 22.61
CA LYS A 244 -11.86 -7.57 22.86
C LYS A 244 -12.21 -8.58 21.77
N HIS A 245 -13.41 -8.53 21.20
CA HIS A 245 -13.77 -9.37 20.06
C HIS A 245 -13.07 -8.90 18.78
N ALA A 246 -13.03 -7.59 18.53
CA ALA A 246 -12.23 -7.02 17.45
C ALA A 246 -10.75 -7.42 17.59
N ALA A 247 -10.19 -7.41 18.81
CA ALA A 247 -8.84 -7.88 19.08
C ALA A 247 -8.65 -9.39 18.85
N SER A 248 -9.61 -10.26 19.19
CA SER A 248 -9.47 -11.72 19.02
C SER A 248 -9.69 -12.19 17.58
N CYS A 249 -10.50 -11.48 16.78
CA CYS A 249 -10.68 -11.75 15.36
C CYS A 249 -9.45 -11.41 14.50
N ILE A 250 -8.54 -10.55 14.97
CA ILE A 250 -7.28 -10.32 14.25
C ILE A 250 -6.32 -11.48 14.55
N THR A 251 -6.11 -12.33 13.56
CA THR A 251 -5.00 -13.30 13.50
C THR A 251 -3.89 -12.75 12.60
N PRO A 252 -2.71 -13.41 12.48
CA PRO A 252 -1.68 -13.03 11.51
C PRO A 252 -2.10 -13.13 10.02
N THR A 253 -3.35 -13.50 9.71
CA THR A 253 -3.75 -14.03 8.40
C THR A 253 -5.14 -13.57 7.91
N TYR A 254 -5.82 -12.63 8.59
CA TYR A 254 -7.28 -12.47 8.40
C TYR A 254 -7.87 -11.05 8.59
N TYR A 255 -7.28 -10.02 7.99
CA TYR A 255 -7.88 -8.67 7.97
C TYR A 255 -8.49 -8.38 6.60
N LEU A 256 -9.76 -7.94 6.56
CA LEU A 256 -10.48 -7.63 5.32
C LEU A 256 -11.63 -6.63 5.47
N GLY A 257 -11.74 -5.71 4.50
CA GLY A 257 -13.06 -5.16 4.10
C GLY A 257 -13.43 -3.73 4.50
N LEU A 258 -12.47 -2.83 4.73
CA LEU A 258 -12.80 -1.41 4.90
C LEU A 258 -13.37 -0.82 3.54
N LYS A 259 -14.71 -0.57 3.44
CA LYS A 259 -15.34 0.64 2.77
C LYS A 259 -15.97 1.78 3.85
N ARG A 260 -17.33 1.26 3.61
CA ARG A 260 -18.84 1.70 3.77
C ARG A 260 -19.67 1.67 5.18
N THR A 261 -19.92 2.54 6.25
CA THR A 261 -19.38 3.60 7.26
C THR A 261 -18.89 5.05 7.03
N LEU A 262 -17.64 5.37 6.64
CA LEU A 262 -17.23 6.74 6.27
C LEU A 262 -18.27 7.41 5.33
N THR A 263 -18.94 6.67 4.42
CA THR A 263 -20.13 7.11 3.64
C THR A 263 -21.48 7.12 4.39
N LEU A 264 -21.47 6.94 5.71
CA LEU A 264 -22.61 6.82 6.64
C LEU A 264 -22.40 7.64 7.93
N TYR A 265 -21.17 8.09 8.22
CA TYR A 265 -20.85 9.05 9.27
C TYR A 265 -21.55 10.39 9.01
N GLU A 266 -21.61 10.81 7.74
CA GLU A 266 -22.20 12.09 7.32
C GLU A 266 -23.74 12.08 7.31
N LYS A 267 -24.38 10.91 7.14
CA LYS A 267 -25.84 10.83 6.92
C LYS A 267 -26.69 10.81 8.21
N ASN A 268 -26.06 10.71 9.38
CA ASN A 268 -26.74 10.60 10.67
C ASN A 268 -26.42 11.78 11.62
N ARG A 269 -26.07 12.95 11.10
CA ARG A 269 -26.19 14.21 11.85
C ARG A 269 -27.43 14.96 11.37
N GLY A 270 -28.56 14.65 12.02
CA GLY A 270 -29.88 15.22 11.75
C GLY A 270 -30.84 15.15 12.95
N LEU A 271 -30.53 14.29 13.93
CA LEU A 271 -31.00 14.26 15.32
C LEU A 271 -29.80 13.85 16.20
#